data_AF-A0A966WR24-F1
#
_entry.id   AF-A0A966WR24-F1
#
_cell.length_a   1.000
_cell.length_b   1.000
_cell.length_c   1.000
_cell.angle_alpha   90.00
_cell.angle_beta   90.00
_cell.angle_gamma   90.00
#
_symmetry.space_group_name_H-M   'P 1'
#
loop_
_entity.id
_entity.type
_entity.pdbx_description
1 polymer ?
#
loop_
_entity_poly.entity_id
_entity_poly.type
_entity_poly.pdbx_seq_one_letter_code
_entity_poly.pdbx_strand_id
1 'polypeptide(L)' 'FTTTERAKAADASLKARGVIVRGMGGYGLPHCLRITVGTGEECTLVADTLSAFMHDL' A
#
# COMPACT_ATOMS: atom_id res chain seq x y z
N PHE A 1 6.09 -6.34 -0.53
CA PHE A 1 7.08 -5.67 -1.40
C PHE A 1 8.43 -6.34 -1.25
N THR A 2 9.36 -6.16 -2.18
CA THR A 2 10.70 -6.79 -2.12
C THR A 2 11.63 -6.14 -1.09
N THR A 3 11.37 -4.90 -0.69
CA THR A 3 12.14 -4.17 0.33
C THR A 3 11.23 -3.35 1.25
N THR A 4 11.75 -2.95 2.42
CA THR A 4 11.08 -2.05 3.37
C THR A 4 10.83 -0.69 2.75
N GLU A 5 11.79 -0.17 1.98
CA GLU A 5 11.76 1.13 1.33
C GLU A 5 10.63 1.16 0.29
N ARG A 6 10.49 0.09 -0.49
CA ARG A 6 9.41 -0.04 -1.48
C ARG A 6 8.04 -0.15 -0.80
N ALA A 7 7.95 -0.81 0.36
CA ALA A 7 6.71 -0.83 1.15
C ALA A 7 6.35 0.57 1.70
N LYS A 8 7.32 1.35 2.17
CA LYS A 8 7.11 2.74 2.61
C LYS A 8 6.70 3.65 1.45
N ALA A 9 7.29 3.47 0.28
CA ALA A 9 6.91 4.23 -0.91
C ALA A 9 5.48 3.91 -1.36
N ALA A 10 5.07 2.65 -1.32
CA ALA A 10 3.70 2.25 -1.60
C ALA A 10 2.69 2.80 -0.57
N ASP A 11 3.02 2.77 0.74
CA ASP A 11 2.21 3.43 1.78
C ASP A 11 2.07 4.93 1.50
N ALA A 12 3.14 5.61 1.09
CA ALA A 12 3.08 7.03 0.73
C ALA A 12 2.17 7.29 -0.48
N SER A 13 2.24 6.47 -1.53
CA SER A 13 1.37 6.57 -2.71
C SER A 13 -0.11 6.38 -2.36
N LEU A 14 -0.43 5.34 -1.56
CA LEU A 14 -1.77 5.09 -1.06
C LEU A 14 -2.29 6.25 -0.20
N LYS A 15 -1.45 6.74 0.72
CA LYS A 15 -1.78 7.85 1.63
C LYS A 15 -2.06 9.14 0.88
N ALA A 16 -1.31 9.44 -0.19
CA ALA A 16 -1.54 10.61 -1.04
C ALA A 16 -2.92 10.59 -1.73
N ARG A 17 -3.53 9.40 -1.88
CA ARG A 17 -4.88 9.22 -2.42
C ARG A 17 -5.94 8.95 -1.34
N GLY A 18 -5.62 9.20 -0.06
CA GLY A 18 -6.55 9.03 1.05
C GLY A 18 -6.71 7.60 1.57
N VAL A 19 -5.94 6.64 1.05
CA VAL A 19 -5.96 5.25 1.54
C VAL A 19 -4.92 5.08 2.64
N ILE A 20 -5.39 4.83 3.88
CA ILE A 20 -4.51 4.66 5.04
C ILE A 20 -4.32 3.17 5.34
N VAL A 21 -3.08 2.69 5.22
CA VAL A 21 -2.69 1.31 5.52
C VAL A 21 -1.75 1.23 6.73
N ARG A 22 -1.50 0.01 7.21
CA ARG A 22 -0.61 -0.24 8.35
C ARG A 22 0.65 -0.97 7.89
N GLY A 23 1.82 -0.42 8.19
CA GLY A 23 3.09 -1.15 8.06
C GLY A 23 3.21 -2.27 9.10
N MET A 24 3.79 -3.40 8.71
CA MET A 24 3.86 -4.61 9.55
C MET A 24 5.26 -4.86 10.16
N GLY A 25 6.10 -3.83 10.26
CA GLY A 25 7.47 -3.94 10.80
C GLY A 25 7.54 -4.49 12.22
N GLY A 26 6.61 -4.10 13.10
CA GLY A 26 6.54 -4.63 14.48
C GLY A 26 6.24 -6.13 14.59
N TYR A 27 5.78 -6.75 13.49
CA TYR A 27 5.49 -8.18 13.40
C TYR A 27 6.57 -8.97 12.64
N GLY A 28 7.75 -8.38 12.41
CA GLY A 28 8.82 -9.03 11.64
C GLY A 28 8.56 -9.09 10.13
N LEU A 29 7.56 -8.35 9.62
CA LEU A 29 7.21 -8.27 8.21
C LEU A 29 7.42 -6.84 7.67
N PRO A 30 8.66 -6.30 7.69
CA PRO A 30 8.93 -4.89 7.42
C PRO A 30 8.65 -4.47 5.96
N HIS A 31 8.60 -5.44 5.04
CA HIS A 31 8.31 -5.24 3.63
C HIS A 31 6.83 -5.50 3.28
N CYS A 32 5.97 -5.66 4.29
CA CYS A 32 4.54 -5.92 4.12
C CYS A 32 3.69 -4.75 4.65
N LEU A 33 2.57 -4.53 3.97
CA LEU A 33 1.50 -3.63 4.40
C LEU A 33 0.25 -4.48 4.66
N ARG A 34 -0.53 -4.09 5.67
CA ARG A 34 -1.86 -4.65 5.93
C ARG A 34 -2.92 -3.57 5.66
N ILE A 35 -3.98 -3.98 5.00
CA ILE A 35 -5.14 -3.14 4.67
C ILE A 35 -6.42 -3.84 5.12
N THR A 36 -7.41 -3.07 5.55
CA THR A 36 -8.76 -3.55 5.81
C THR A 36 -9.55 -3.55 4.50
N VAL A 37 -10.31 -4.61 4.22
CA VAL A 37 -11.20 -4.64 3.07
C VAL A 37 -12.43 -3.76 3.37
N GLY A 38 -12.67 -2.77 2.51
CA GLY A 38 -13.80 -1.84 2.60
C GLY A 38 -14.86 -2.13 1.53
N THR A 39 -15.46 -1.06 1.01
CA THR A 39 -16.40 -1.08 -0.12
C THR A 39 -15.70 -1.45 -1.44
N GLY A 40 -16.49 -1.74 -2.47
CA GLY A 40 -15.97 -2.03 -3.80
C GLY A 40 -15.20 -0.85 -4.41
N GLU A 41 -15.71 0.36 -4.26
CA GLU A 41 -15.06 1.59 -4.74
C GLU A 41 -13.71 1.81 -4.08
N GLU A 42 -13.61 1.59 -2.76
CA GLU A 42 -12.34 1.68 -2.03
C GLU A 42 -11.35 0.60 -2.48
N CYS A 43 -11.82 -0.63 -2.74
CA CYS A 43 -10.97 -1.70 -3.27
C CYS A 43 -10.43 -1.36 -4.67
N THR A 44 -11.26 -0.79 -5.54
CA THR A 44 -10.84 -0.29 -6.86
C THR A 44 -9.81 0.82 -6.72
N LEU A 45 -10.02 1.80 -5.83
CA LEU A 45 -9.05 2.87 -5.57
C LEU A 45 -7.69 2.32 -5.13
N VAL A 46 -7.67 1.31 -4.26
CA VAL A 46 -6.43 0.62 -3.85
C VAL A 46 -5.76 -0.05 -5.05
N ALA A 47 -6.51 -0.81 -5.84
CA ALA A 47 -5.99 -1.55 -6.99
C ALA A 47 -5.40 -0.60 -8.04
N ASP A 48 -6.10 0.48 -8.38
CA ASP A 48 -5.64 1.48 -9.35
C ASP A 48 -4.38 2.20 -8.86
N THR A 49 -4.36 2.57 -7.58
CA THR A 49 -3.21 3.25 -6.97
C THR A 49 -1.96 2.37 -6.95
N LEU A 50 -2.11 1.10 -6.56
CA LEU A 50 -1.00 0.15 -6.57
C LEU A 50 -0.57 -0.21 -7.99
N SER A 51 -1.48 -0.31 -8.94
CA SER A 51 -1.15 -0.58 -10.34
C SER A 51 -0.32 0.56 -10.92
N ALA A 52 -0.74 1.81 -10.73
CA ALA A 52 0.04 2.99 -11.13
C ALA A 52 1.43 2.99 -10.46
N PHE A 53 1.50 2.78 -9.15
CA PHE A 53 2.77 2.72 -8.40
C PHE A 53 3.73 1.64 -8.92
N MET A 54 3.22 0.49 -9.37
CA MET A 54 4.05 -0.60 -9.88
C MET A 54 4.54 -0.38 -11.31
N HIS A 55 3.85 0.46 -12.09
CA HIS A 55 4.20 0.74 -13.48
C HIS A 55 5.11 1.97 -13.61
N ASP A 56 5.08 2.90 -12.65
CA ASP A 56 5.91 4.13 -12.64
C ASP A 56 7.35 3.91 -12.11
N LEU A 57 7.82 2.67 -11.97
CA LEU A 57 9.17 2.31 -11.48
C LEU A 57 9.80 1.14 -12.25
#